data_AF-A0A1W9R8Y8-F1
#
_entry.id   AF-A0A1W9R8Y8-F1
#
_cell.length_a   1.000
_cell.length_b   1.000
_cell.length_c   1.000
_cell.angle_alpha   90.00
_cell.angle_beta   90.00
_cell.angle_gamma   90.00
#
_symmetry.space_group_name_H-M   'P 1'
#
loop_
_entity.id
_entity.type
_entity.pdbx_description
1 polymer ?
#
loop_
_entity_poly.entity_id
_entity_poly.type
_entity_poly.pdbx_seq_one_letter_code
_entity_poly.pdbx_strand_id
1 'polypeptide(L)'
;MRKNGIIGFFIIAGLIFFSVPLIAQGEEDISENAIENQKCLQCHGKLFYYYYNDWVEEDVKAKMNPFHVIDSADFYISNHRTFACTDCHSPDYEEFPHDGSLRMEPKYTCMDCHEGDDNFAEFRFEDIVNDFENSVHAERHGEVFSCWMCHNPHSYRINARTSESVINTVAYSNGICLTCHADLDMYQYLSDDENPTILSSHDWLPKKERHFASVRCIECHARINDSLMVAHMILPKEEAVKKCVECHSSNSLLMASLYKFQSIEQRGKIGFINAAILNEAYVIGATRNYYLNVVSLVVFGLVLIGIFIHSILRIIIKKQ
;
A
#
# COMPACT_ATOMS: atom_id res chain seq x y z
N MET A 1 -74.04 -37.96 2.39
CA MET A 1 -72.87 -37.48 3.17
C MET A 1 -71.67 -38.37 2.87
N ARG A 2 -70.60 -37.77 2.35
CA ARG A 2 -69.19 -38.24 2.22
C ARG A 2 -68.91 -39.68 1.75
N LYS A 3 -68.31 -39.79 0.55
CA LYS A 3 -67.18 -40.67 0.16
C LYS A 3 -66.80 -40.34 -1.30
N ASN A 4 -65.70 -39.62 -1.50
CA ASN A 4 -64.37 -40.13 -1.89
C ASN A 4 -64.28 -40.54 -3.37
N GLY A 5 -64.01 -39.55 -4.23
CA GLY A 5 -63.45 -39.75 -5.57
C GLY A 5 -62.03 -39.17 -5.58
N ILE A 6 -61.04 -40.05 -5.71
CA ILE A 6 -59.61 -39.73 -5.74
C ILE A 6 -59.28 -39.18 -7.14
N ILE A 7 -58.90 -37.90 -7.20
CA ILE A 7 -58.32 -37.30 -8.41
C ILE A 7 -56.81 -37.54 -8.35
N GLY A 8 -56.31 -38.27 -9.34
CA GLY A 8 -54.88 -38.53 -9.49
C GLY A 8 -54.12 -37.27 -9.89
N PHE A 9 -53.05 -36.98 -9.17
CA PHE A 9 -52.06 -35.97 -9.54
C PHE A 9 -50.72 -36.71 -9.72
N PHE A 10 -50.31 -36.91 -10.97
CA PHE A 10 -48.97 -37.37 -11.31
C PHE A 10 -47.99 -36.22 -11.05
N ILE A 11 -47.21 -36.30 -9.99
CA ILE A 11 -46.06 -35.42 -9.77
C ILE A 11 -44.87 -36.06 -10.49
N ILE A 12 -44.50 -35.51 -11.64
CA ILE A 12 -43.23 -35.78 -12.30
C ILE A 12 -42.15 -35.03 -11.52
N ALA A 13 -41.40 -35.75 -10.70
CA ALA A 13 -40.19 -35.22 -10.07
C ALA A 13 -39.06 -35.21 -11.10
N GLY A 14 -38.85 -34.07 -11.76
CA GLY A 14 -37.68 -33.82 -12.58
C GLY A 14 -36.45 -33.64 -11.70
N LEU A 15 -35.53 -34.60 -11.73
CA LEU A 15 -34.17 -34.47 -11.21
C LEU A 15 -33.39 -33.50 -12.11
N ILE A 16 -33.37 -32.22 -11.74
CA ILE A 16 -32.47 -31.23 -12.33
C ILE A 16 -31.10 -31.43 -11.68
N PHE A 17 -30.20 -32.12 -12.38
CA PHE A 17 -28.78 -32.11 -12.08
C PHE A 17 -28.25 -30.70 -12.32
N PHE A 18 -28.12 -29.90 -11.26
CA PHE A 18 -27.26 -28.71 -11.29
C PHE A 18 -25.81 -29.20 -11.31
N SER A 19 -25.22 -29.24 -12.49
CA SER A 19 -23.77 -29.31 -12.66
C SER A 19 -23.17 -28.02 -12.09
N VAL A 20 -22.74 -28.05 -10.84
CA VAL A 20 -21.86 -27.02 -10.28
C VAL A 20 -20.56 -27.11 -11.09
N PRO A 21 -20.18 -26.06 -11.85
CA PRO A 21 -18.87 -26.07 -12.48
C PRO A 21 -17.84 -26.13 -11.36
N LEU A 22 -17.04 -27.20 -11.38
CA LEU A 22 -15.84 -27.32 -10.58
C LEU A 22 -14.94 -26.18 -11.03
N ILE A 23 -14.89 -25.09 -10.25
CA ILE A 23 -13.88 -24.06 -10.42
C ILE A 23 -12.57 -24.80 -10.19
N ALA A 24 -11.79 -24.95 -11.27
CA ALA A 24 -10.41 -25.40 -11.18
C ALA A 24 -9.74 -24.47 -10.16
N GLN A 25 -9.33 -25.04 -9.02
CA GLN A 25 -8.36 -24.39 -8.16
C GLN A 25 -7.18 -24.05 -9.06
N GLY A 26 -6.83 -22.76 -9.12
CA GLY A 26 -5.71 -22.29 -9.92
C GLY A 26 -4.50 -23.16 -9.62
N GLU A 27 -3.81 -23.57 -10.68
CA GLU A 27 -2.46 -24.13 -10.59
C GLU A 27 -1.68 -23.23 -9.63
N GLU A 28 -1.23 -23.77 -8.49
CA GLU A 28 -0.26 -23.06 -7.66
C GLU A 28 0.94 -22.79 -8.58
N ASP A 29 1.14 -21.51 -8.92
CA ASP A 29 2.31 -21.02 -9.66
C ASP A 29 3.53 -21.18 -8.75
N ILE A 30 4.02 -22.41 -8.66
CA ILE A 30 5.21 -22.74 -7.89
C ILE A 30 6.39 -22.12 -8.63
N SER A 31 7.04 -21.16 -7.99
CA SER A 31 8.27 -20.54 -8.49
C SER A 31 9.26 -21.60 -8.98
N GLU A 32 9.83 -21.39 -10.17
CA GLU A 32 10.78 -22.32 -10.80
C GLU A 32 11.98 -22.63 -9.87
N ASN A 33 12.38 -21.64 -9.07
CA ASN A 33 13.48 -21.72 -8.12
C ASN A 33 13.06 -22.20 -6.72
N ALA A 34 11.81 -22.64 -6.52
CA ALA A 34 11.33 -23.04 -5.20
C ALA A 34 12.10 -24.22 -4.59
N ILE A 35 12.47 -25.20 -5.41
CA ILE A 35 13.24 -26.37 -4.96
C ILE A 35 14.66 -25.96 -4.54
N GLU A 36 15.28 -25.04 -5.28
CA GLU A 36 16.63 -24.57 -4.98
C GLU A 36 16.64 -23.73 -3.70
N ASN A 37 15.72 -22.76 -3.60
CA ASN A 37 15.57 -21.90 -2.42
C ASN A 37 15.27 -22.70 -1.15
N GLN A 38 14.64 -23.87 -1.27
CA GLN A 38 14.36 -24.74 -0.13
C GLN A 38 15.64 -25.20 0.58
N LYS A 39 16.78 -25.29 -0.12
CA LYS A 39 18.08 -25.60 0.50
C LYS A 39 18.49 -24.51 1.50
N CYS A 40 18.34 -23.24 1.12
CA CYS A 40 18.60 -22.10 1.99
C CYS A 40 17.54 -22.01 3.12
N LEU A 41 16.26 -22.14 2.76
CA LEU A 41 15.12 -22.02 3.69
C LEU A 41 15.04 -23.18 4.69
N GLN A 42 15.75 -24.29 4.47
CA GLN A 42 15.86 -25.36 5.46
C GLN A 42 16.40 -24.84 6.82
N CYS A 43 17.30 -23.85 6.75
CA CYS A 43 17.89 -23.16 7.90
C CYS A 43 17.30 -21.75 8.06
N HIS A 44 17.25 -20.95 6.99
CA HIS A 44 16.79 -19.55 7.05
C HIS A 44 15.28 -19.41 7.23
N GLY A 45 14.49 -20.44 6.93
CA GLY A 45 13.04 -20.46 7.18
C GLY A 45 12.65 -20.80 8.63
N LYS A 46 13.63 -20.93 9.54
CA LYS A 46 13.40 -21.46 10.90
C LYS A 46 14.19 -20.68 11.95
N LEU A 47 13.67 -20.66 13.18
CA LEU A 47 14.35 -20.04 14.34
C LEU A 47 15.58 -20.83 14.82
N PHE A 48 15.65 -22.12 14.49
CA PHE A 48 16.74 -23.01 14.86
C PHE A 48 17.13 -23.86 13.66
N TYR A 49 18.42 -24.12 13.53
CA TYR A 49 18.98 -25.01 12.52
C TYR A 49 19.91 -26.03 13.20
N TYR A 50 20.25 -27.08 12.45
CA TYR A 50 21.05 -28.19 12.92
C TYR A 50 22.22 -28.40 11.96
N TYR A 51 23.38 -28.73 12.50
CA TYR A 51 24.55 -29.10 11.70
C TYR A 51 25.46 -30.03 12.50
N TYR A 52 26.21 -30.86 11.78
CA TYR A 52 27.25 -31.67 12.39
C TYR A 52 28.52 -30.83 12.55
N ASN A 53 29.10 -30.82 13.76
CA ASN A 53 30.32 -30.09 14.03
C ASN A 53 31.51 -31.06 14.09
N ASP A 54 32.33 -31.04 13.05
CA ASP A 54 33.51 -31.91 12.91
C ASP A 54 34.53 -31.77 14.05
N TRP A 55 34.60 -30.60 14.71
CA TRP A 55 35.56 -30.36 15.79
C TRP A 55 35.21 -31.05 17.10
N VAL A 56 33.91 -31.26 17.34
CA VAL A 56 33.40 -31.90 18.57
C VAL A 56 32.70 -33.23 18.29
N GLU A 57 32.62 -33.64 17.02
CA GLU A 57 32.01 -34.88 16.53
C GLU A 57 30.53 -35.08 16.97
N GLU A 58 29.75 -33.99 17.01
CA GLU A 58 28.36 -34.01 17.48
C GLU A 58 27.43 -33.15 16.60
N ASP A 59 26.14 -33.52 16.58
CA ASP A 59 25.07 -32.69 16.02
C ASP A 59 24.77 -31.50 16.94
N VAL A 60 24.95 -30.29 16.42
CA VAL A 60 24.72 -29.04 17.12
C VAL A 60 23.39 -28.44 16.67
N LYS A 61 22.56 -28.08 17.66
CA LYS A 61 21.39 -27.21 17.45
C LYS A 61 21.77 -25.77 17.75
N ALA A 62 21.67 -24.89 16.75
CA ALA A 62 21.98 -23.48 16.89
C ALA A 62 20.75 -22.60 16.65
N LYS A 63 20.73 -21.40 17.25
CA LYS A 63 19.69 -20.39 17.04
C LYS A 63 20.07 -19.54 15.83
N MET A 64 19.13 -19.36 14.89
CA MET A 64 19.31 -18.46 13.76
C MET A 64 19.30 -17.01 14.26
N ASN A 65 20.14 -16.16 13.66
CA ASN A 65 20.04 -14.72 13.89
C ASN A 65 18.63 -14.25 13.46
N PRO A 66 17.83 -13.61 14.32
CA PRO A 66 16.48 -13.15 13.96
C PRO A 66 16.43 -12.30 12.70
N PHE A 67 17.49 -11.54 12.39
CA PHE A 67 17.59 -10.72 11.18
C PHE A 67 17.83 -11.53 9.89
N HIS A 68 18.17 -12.82 10.01
CA HIS A 68 18.40 -13.73 8.88
C HIS A 68 17.30 -14.79 8.75
N VAL A 69 16.22 -14.67 9.53
CA VAL A 69 15.05 -15.55 9.40
C VAL A 69 14.13 -14.98 8.33
N ILE A 70 13.81 -15.80 7.33
CA ILE A 70 12.93 -15.45 6.21
C ILE A 70 11.62 -16.22 6.37
N ASP A 71 10.49 -15.51 6.37
CA ASP A 71 9.20 -16.16 6.23
C ASP A 71 9.01 -16.58 4.76
N SER A 72 9.06 -17.89 4.49
CA SER A 72 8.93 -18.42 3.14
C SER A 72 7.58 -18.09 2.50
N ALA A 73 6.50 -18.03 3.30
CA ALA A 73 5.18 -17.70 2.79
C ALA A 73 5.13 -16.24 2.31
N ASP A 74 5.75 -15.32 3.06
CA ASP A 74 5.87 -13.92 2.64
C ASP A 74 6.79 -13.76 1.42
N PHE A 75 7.89 -14.52 1.35
CA PHE A 75 8.78 -14.50 0.19
C PHE A 75 8.07 -14.91 -1.10
N TYR A 76 7.30 -16.00 -1.08
CA TYR A 76 6.63 -16.50 -2.29
C TYR A 76 5.41 -15.66 -2.73
N ILE A 77 5.01 -14.65 -1.95
CA ILE A 77 4.03 -13.64 -2.39
C ILE A 77 4.67 -12.27 -2.67
N SER A 78 5.99 -12.14 -2.51
CA SER A 78 6.75 -10.92 -2.78
C SER A 78 6.97 -10.68 -4.28
N ASN A 79 7.51 -9.51 -4.62
CA ASN A 79 7.87 -9.20 -6.00
C ASN A 79 9.04 -10.05 -6.52
N HIS A 80 9.93 -10.51 -5.66
CA HIS A 80 11.13 -11.27 -6.03
C HIS A 80 10.96 -12.80 -5.87
N ARG A 81 9.71 -13.29 -5.72
CA ARG A 81 9.42 -14.71 -5.49
C ARG A 81 10.01 -15.68 -6.52
N THR A 82 10.31 -15.20 -7.72
CA THR A 82 10.88 -15.98 -8.83
C THR A 82 12.40 -16.12 -8.76
N PHE A 83 13.08 -15.29 -7.96
CA PHE A 83 14.55 -15.34 -7.86
C PHE A 83 15.02 -16.52 -7.02
N ALA A 84 16.16 -17.09 -7.43
CA ALA A 84 16.96 -17.93 -6.58
C ALA A 84 17.58 -17.07 -5.46
N CYS A 85 17.81 -17.65 -4.28
CA CYS A 85 18.51 -16.94 -3.21
C CYS A 85 19.88 -16.43 -3.68
N THR A 86 20.57 -17.21 -4.51
CA THR A 86 21.89 -16.90 -5.07
C THR A 86 21.86 -15.90 -6.24
N ASP A 87 20.69 -15.43 -6.67
CA ASP A 87 20.59 -14.30 -7.60
C ASP A 87 20.91 -12.97 -6.89
N CYS A 88 20.76 -12.91 -5.56
CA CYS A 88 21.04 -11.73 -4.74
C CYS A 88 22.07 -11.98 -3.62
N HIS A 89 22.42 -13.23 -3.36
CA HIS A 89 23.45 -13.63 -2.41
C HIS A 89 24.57 -14.35 -3.15
N SER A 90 25.80 -14.29 -2.65
CA SER A 90 26.92 -14.99 -3.29
C SER A 90 26.61 -16.50 -3.47
N PRO A 91 26.98 -17.09 -4.62
CA PRO A 91 26.84 -18.53 -4.83
C PRO A 91 27.65 -19.36 -3.83
N ASP A 92 28.65 -18.77 -3.18
CA ASP A 92 29.45 -19.44 -2.13
C ASP A 92 28.61 -19.77 -0.88
N TYR A 93 27.42 -19.18 -0.73
CA TYR A 93 26.43 -19.60 0.28
C TYR A 93 25.80 -20.97 -0.01
N GLU A 94 26.07 -21.60 -1.16
CA GLU A 94 25.65 -22.99 -1.40
C GLU A 94 26.48 -23.99 -0.58
N GLU A 95 27.70 -23.61 -0.15
CA GLU A 95 28.54 -24.43 0.71
C GLU A 95 28.24 -24.17 2.19
N PHE A 96 27.91 -25.24 2.94
CA PHE A 96 27.58 -25.15 4.36
C PHE A 96 28.51 -26.03 5.21
N PRO A 97 29.07 -25.52 6.33
CA PRO A 97 28.90 -24.18 6.90
C PRO A 97 29.50 -23.05 6.05
N HIS A 98 28.77 -21.93 5.93
CA HIS A 98 29.21 -20.80 5.12
C HIS A 98 30.46 -20.13 5.69
N ASP A 99 31.35 -19.65 4.81
CA ASP A 99 32.49 -18.85 5.22
C ASP A 99 32.01 -17.54 5.90
N GLY A 100 32.59 -17.23 7.06
CA GLY A 100 32.20 -16.05 7.84
C GLY A 100 32.55 -14.72 7.16
N SER A 101 33.36 -14.71 6.11
CA SER A 101 33.70 -13.52 5.32
C SER A 101 32.57 -13.12 4.36
N LEU A 102 31.70 -14.06 3.95
CA LEU A 102 30.59 -13.80 3.02
C LEU A 102 29.59 -12.75 3.56
N ARG A 103 29.51 -12.56 4.89
CA ARG A 103 28.65 -11.51 5.49
C ARG A 103 29.16 -10.09 5.26
N MET A 104 30.42 -9.95 4.86
CA MET A 104 31.07 -8.65 4.58
C MET A 104 31.01 -8.29 3.10
N GLU A 105 30.46 -9.18 2.26
CA GLU A 105 30.29 -8.91 0.85
C GLU A 105 29.23 -7.82 0.63
N PRO A 106 29.44 -6.97 -0.40
CA PRO A 106 28.44 -5.99 -0.78
C PRO A 106 27.15 -6.71 -1.19
N LYS A 107 26.03 -6.20 -0.71
CA LYS A 107 24.71 -6.69 -1.13
C LYS A 107 24.35 -6.07 -2.47
N TYR A 108 23.67 -6.84 -3.30
CA TYR A 108 23.03 -6.30 -4.49
C TYR A 108 22.03 -5.20 -4.09
N THR A 109 22.02 -4.16 -4.89
CA THR A 109 21.14 -3.00 -4.83
C THR A 109 20.04 -3.14 -5.87
N CYS A 110 19.02 -2.28 -5.80
CA CYS A 110 17.95 -2.27 -6.78
C CYS A 110 18.47 -1.96 -8.19
N MET A 111 19.49 -1.10 -8.29
CA MET A 111 20.01 -0.62 -9.57
C MET A 111 20.89 -1.65 -10.26
N ASP A 112 21.51 -2.59 -9.54
CA ASP A 112 22.32 -3.66 -10.15
C ASP A 112 21.51 -4.53 -11.14
N CYS A 113 20.18 -4.51 -11.05
CA CYS A 113 19.29 -5.18 -12.01
C CYS A 113 18.38 -4.21 -12.79
N HIS A 114 17.97 -3.09 -12.20
CA HIS A 114 17.01 -2.17 -12.84
C HIS A 114 17.65 -1.03 -13.64
N GLU A 115 18.95 -0.76 -13.45
CA GLU A 115 19.64 0.32 -14.16
C GLU A 115 19.74 0.04 -15.66
N GLY A 116 19.24 0.97 -16.48
CA GLY A 116 19.41 0.89 -17.93
C GLY A 116 18.71 -0.29 -18.62
N ASP A 117 17.79 -0.97 -17.94
CA ASP A 117 16.97 -2.03 -18.53
C ASP A 117 15.71 -1.44 -19.16
N ASP A 118 15.62 -1.54 -20.48
CA ASP A 118 14.48 -1.06 -21.28
C ASP A 118 13.14 -1.68 -20.85
N ASN A 119 13.15 -2.90 -20.27
CA ASN A 119 11.94 -3.54 -19.75
C ASN A 119 11.37 -2.82 -18.53
N PHE A 120 12.20 -2.05 -17.82
CA PHE A 120 11.83 -1.34 -16.60
C PHE A 120 11.83 0.18 -16.75
N ALA A 121 12.13 0.71 -17.95
CA ALA A 121 12.19 2.13 -18.23
C ALA A 121 10.89 2.89 -17.85
N GLU A 122 9.72 2.23 -17.93
CA GLU A 122 8.45 2.85 -17.53
C GLU A 122 8.36 3.19 -16.03
N PHE A 123 9.14 2.51 -15.20
CA PHE A 123 9.14 2.70 -13.74
C PHE A 123 10.09 3.82 -13.30
N ARG A 124 11.00 4.24 -14.19
CA ARG A 124 11.91 5.38 -13.97
C ARG A 124 12.71 5.25 -12.67
N PHE A 125 13.42 4.13 -12.52
CA PHE A 125 14.17 3.82 -11.30
C PHE A 125 15.27 4.85 -10.99
N GLU A 126 15.86 5.47 -12.01
CA GLU A 126 16.85 6.53 -11.85
C GLU A 126 16.24 7.77 -11.19
N ASP A 127 15.01 8.14 -11.55
CA ASP A 127 14.30 9.25 -10.89
C ASP A 127 13.90 8.88 -9.45
N ILE A 128 13.57 7.61 -9.20
CA ILE A 128 13.29 7.09 -7.85
C ILE A 128 14.54 7.19 -6.97
N VAL A 129 15.70 6.79 -7.49
CA VAL A 129 16.99 6.89 -6.79
C VAL A 129 17.31 8.36 -6.50
N ASN A 130 17.17 9.24 -7.50
CA ASN A 130 17.37 10.67 -7.29
C ASN A 130 16.42 11.25 -6.23
N ASP A 131 15.13 10.90 -6.25
CA ASP A 131 14.16 11.30 -5.22
C ASP A 131 14.61 10.81 -3.83
N PHE A 132 15.06 9.56 -3.72
CA PHE A 132 15.53 8.95 -2.48
C PHE A 132 16.80 9.63 -1.95
N GLU A 133 17.80 9.87 -2.80
CA GLU A 133 19.05 10.54 -2.43
C GLU A 133 18.82 11.97 -1.90
N ASN A 134 17.77 12.64 -2.39
CA ASN A 134 17.35 13.96 -1.91
C ASN A 134 16.34 13.89 -0.74
N SER A 135 16.10 12.71 -0.18
CA SER A 135 15.20 12.54 0.96
C SER A 135 15.91 12.80 2.30
N VAL A 136 15.12 13.14 3.31
CA VAL A 136 15.61 13.34 4.69
C VAL A 136 16.26 12.07 5.27
N HIS A 137 15.86 10.88 4.82
CA HIS A 137 16.47 9.63 5.29
C HIS A 137 17.88 9.45 4.73
N ALA A 138 18.07 9.68 3.42
CA ALA A 138 19.39 9.62 2.81
C ALA A 138 20.31 10.73 3.35
N GLU A 139 19.80 11.96 3.50
CA GLU A 139 20.57 13.09 4.02
C GLU A 139 21.06 12.85 5.46
N ARG A 140 20.22 12.29 6.33
CA ARG A 140 20.56 12.09 7.76
C ARG A 140 21.40 10.87 8.04
N HIS A 141 21.17 9.77 7.31
CA HIS A 141 21.74 8.47 7.64
C HIS A 141 22.80 7.99 6.64
N GLY A 142 22.97 8.70 5.52
CA GLY A 142 23.94 8.37 4.48
C GLY A 142 23.81 6.93 4.01
N GLU A 143 24.95 6.27 3.81
CA GLU A 143 25.04 4.89 3.31
C GLU A 143 24.43 3.84 4.25
N VAL A 144 24.21 4.18 5.54
CA VAL A 144 23.57 3.25 6.47
C VAL A 144 22.13 3.00 6.04
N PHE A 145 21.41 4.02 5.54
CA PHE A 145 20.03 3.89 5.12
C PHE A 145 19.93 3.62 3.62
N SER A 146 19.28 2.51 3.24
CA SER A 146 19.14 2.10 1.84
C SER A 146 17.70 1.82 1.47
N CYS A 147 17.44 1.66 0.17
CA CYS A 147 16.13 1.29 -0.37
C CYS A 147 15.51 0.07 0.33
N TRP A 148 16.35 -0.88 0.75
CA TRP A 148 15.95 -2.12 1.42
C TRP A 148 15.36 -1.90 2.83
N MET A 149 15.57 -0.74 3.45
CA MET A 149 14.95 -0.41 4.74
C MET A 149 13.46 -0.09 4.63
N CYS A 150 13.02 0.42 3.48
CA CYS A 150 11.60 0.61 3.17
C CYS A 150 11.03 -0.59 2.42
N HIS A 151 11.84 -1.22 1.56
CA HIS A 151 11.42 -2.29 0.67
C HIS A 151 12.16 -3.58 1.04
N ASN A 152 11.71 -4.33 2.03
CA ASN A 152 12.38 -5.59 2.36
C ASN A 152 12.42 -6.52 1.11
N PRO A 153 13.60 -6.95 0.62
CA PRO A 153 13.69 -7.71 -0.63
C PRO A 153 13.00 -9.08 -0.56
N HIS A 154 12.77 -9.60 0.64
CA HIS A 154 12.16 -10.91 0.88
C HIS A 154 10.67 -10.86 1.20
N SER A 155 10.05 -9.68 1.34
CA SER A 155 8.62 -9.58 1.68
C SER A 155 7.89 -8.42 1.02
N TYR A 156 8.62 -7.51 0.36
CA TYR A 156 8.02 -6.37 -0.30
C TYR A 156 7.17 -6.81 -1.50
N ARG A 157 5.94 -6.32 -1.51
CA ARG A 157 4.96 -6.49 -2.58
C ARG A 157 4.46 -5.13 -3.08
N ILE A 158 4.29 -5.02 -4.39
CA ILE A 158 3.53 -3.91 -4.99
C ILE A 158 2.05 -4.18 -4.71
N ASN A 159 1.41 -3.27 -3.96
CA ASN A 159 0.01 -3.40 -3.57
C ASN A 159 -0.90 -2.33 -4.20
N ALA A 160 -0.37 -1.14 -4.52
CA ALA A 160 -1.18 -0.02 -5.00
C ALA A 160 -1.84 -0.30 -6.37
N ARG A 161 -1.22 -1.17 -7.19
CA ARG A 161 -1.73 -1.59 -8.51
C ARG A 161 -2.62 -2.83 -8.45
N THR A 162 -2.43 -3.67 -7.44
CA THR A 162 -3.01 -5.02 -7.35
C THR A 162 -4.11 -5.11 -6.31
N SER A 163 -4.19 -4.16 -5.39
CA SER A 163 -5.20 -4.13 -4.33
C SER A 163 -6.49 -3.53 -4.83
N GLU A 164 -7.59 -4.27 -4.66
CA GLU A 164 -8.94 -3.76 -4.87
C GLU A 164 -9.37 -2.73 -3.80
N SER A 165 -8.59 -2.56 -2.72
CA SER A 165 -8.93 -1.68 -1.60
C SER A 165 -7.82 -0.69 -1.28
N VAL A 166 -8.14 0.60 -1.38
CA VAL A 166 -7.22 1.68 -0.99
C VAL A 166 -6.86 1.60 0.49
N ILE A 167 -7.79 1.16 1.36
CA ILE A 167 -7.53 1.03 2.80
C ILE A 167 -6.42 0.00 3.07
N ASN A 168 -6.44 -1.14 2.38
CA ASN A 168 -5.37 -2.14 2.50
C ASN A 168 -4.04 -1.59 1.97
N THR A 169 -4.10 -0.76 0.91
CA THR A 169 -2.93 -0.07 0.40
C THR A 169 -2.34 0.88 1.45
N VAL A 170 -3.19 1.67 2.10
CA VAL A 170 -2.81 2.59 3.16
C VAL A 170 -2.18 1.86 4.34
N ALA A 171 -2.82 0.81 4.84
CA ALA A 171 -2.33 0.06 5.99
C ALA A 171 -0.96 -0.56 5.73
N TYR A 172 -0.76 -1.19 4.56
CA TYR A 172 0.52 -1.79 4.20
C TYR A 172 1.61 -0.73 4.01
N SER A 173 1.35 0.36 3.28
CA SER A 173 2.33 1.42 3.09
C SER A 173 2.72 2.10 4.39
N ASN A 174 1.76 2.36 5.29
CA ASN A 174 2.05 2.93 6.59
C ASN A 174 2.83 1.95 7.46
N GLY A 175 2.52 0.65 7.38
CA GLY A 175 3.24 -0.41 8.08
C GLY A 175 4.76 -0.35 7.84
N ILE A 176 5.19 -0.04 6.61
CA ILE A 176 6.60 0.14 6.27
C ILE A 176 7.23 1.29 7.08
N CYS A 177 6.57 2.44 7.19
CA CYS A 177 7.09 3.55 7.97
C CYS A 177 7.14 3.21 9.47
N LEU A 178 6.15 2.44 9.93
CA LEU A 178 5.99 2.07 11.34
C LEU A 178 7.02 1.05 11.82
N THR A 179 7.71 0.33 10.93
CA THR A 179 8.80 -0.59 11.33
C THR A 179 9.93 0.11 12.06
N CYS A 180 10.11 1.42 11.84
CA CYS A 180 11.05 2.25 12.59
C CYS A 180 10.33 3.33 13.41
N HIS A 181 9.31 4.02 12.85
CA HIS A 181 8.68 5.13 13.56
C HIS A 181 7.75 4.72 14.71
N ALA A 182 7.40 3.44 14.84
CA ALA A 182 6.65 2.91 15.97
C ALA A 182 7.41 1.82 16.75
N ASP A 183 8.65 1.54 16.37
CA ASP A 183 9.53 0.55 17.02
C ASP A 183 10.79 1.26 17.52
N LEU A 184 11.01 1.22 18.83
CA LEU A 184 12.10 1.95 19.46
C LEU A 184 13.47 1.36 19.11
N ASP A 185 13.56 0.04 19.02
CA ASP A 185 14.83 -0.66 18.77
C ASP A 185 15.29 -0.39 17.34
N MET A 186 14.36 -0.47 16.37
CA MET A 186 14.65 -0.15 14.97
C MET A 186 14.93 1.34 14.75
N TYR A 187 14.27 2.24 15.48
CA TYR A 187 14.59 3.67 15.41
C TYR A 187 16.01 3.96 15.90
N GLN A 188 16.37 3.40 17.07
CA GLN A 188 17.67 3.60 17.70
C GLN A 188 18.83 2.94 16.95
N TYR A 189 18.53 1.96 16.09
CA TYR A 189 19.52 1.42 15.16
C TYR A 189 20.05 2.47 14.17
N LEU A 190 19.25 3.50 13.84
CA LEU A 190 19.60 4.52 12.84
C LEU A 190 19.89 5.90 13.43
N SER A 191 19.42 6.18 14.65
CA SER A 191 19.49 7.49 15.26
C SER A 191 19.68 7.41 16.76
N ASP A 192 20.55 8.27 17.30
CA ASP A 192 20.70 8.46 18.75
C ASP A 192 19.62 9.40 19.34
N ASP A 193 18.76 9.98 18.50
CA ASP A 193 17.69 10.88 18.93
C ASP A 193 16.59 10.13 19.70
N GLU A 194 15.86 10.85 20.56
CA GLU A 194 14.66 10.30 21.19
C GLU A 194 13.58 10.09 20.13
N ASN A 195 13.09 8.85 20.00
CA ASN A 195 12.03 8.51 19.04
C ASN A 195 10.74 9.30 19.39
N PRO A 196 10.32 10.27 18.57
CA PRO A 196 9.16 11.06 18.87
C PRO A 196 7.90 10.21 18.68
N THR A 197 7.01 10.18 19.69
CA THR A 197 5.75 9.45 19.55
C THR A 197 4.95 9.99 18.38
N ILE A 198 4.48 9.10 17.50
CA ILE A 198 3.70 9.49 16.31
C ILE A 198 2.47 10.30 16.71
N LEU A 199 1.75 9.89 17.76
CA LEU A 199 0.51 10.54 18.19
C LEU A 199 0.72 11.99 18.64
N SER A 200 1.75 12.28 19.44
CA SER A 200 2.06 13.63 19.92
C SER A 200 2.61 14.51 18.80
N SER A 201 3.44 13.94 17.92
CA SER A 201 4.00 14.64 16.75
C SER A 201 2.93 15.09 15.75
N HIS A 202 1.73 14.51 15.83
CA HIS A 202 0.60 14.80 14.95
C HIS A 202 -0.58 15.48 15.67
N ASP A 203 -0.41 16.03 16.87
CA ASP A 203 -1.50 16.64 17.65
C ASP A 203 -2.33 17.71 16.93
N TRP A 204 -1.75 18.35 15.91
CA TRP A 204 -2.42 19.32 15.05
C TRP A 204 -3.52 18.70 14.15
N LEU A 205 -3.47 17.39 13.89
CA LEU A 205 -4.35 16.68 12.97
C LEU A 205 -5.63 16.19 13.69
N PRO A 206 -6.84 16.60 13.26
CA PRO A 206 -8.08 16.13 13.88
C PRO A 206 -8.31 14.64 13.62
N LYS A 207 -8.74 13.89 14.65
CA LYS A 207 -9.08 12.44 14.57
C LYS A 207 -7.96 11.62 13.89
N LYS A 208 -6.73 11.80 14.37
CA LYS A 208 -5.47 11.22 13.87
C LYS A 208 -5.58 9.76 13.46
N GLU A 209 -6.20 8.93 14.31
CA GLU A 209 -6.31 7.49 14.12
C GLU A 209 -7.12 7.16 12.86
N ARG A 210 -8.21 7.91 12.60
CA ARG A 210 -9.00 7.73 11.37
C ARG A 210 -8.27 8.26 10.15
N HIS A 211 -7.49 9.32 10.32
CA HIS A 211 -6.70 9.86 9.22
C HIS A 211 -5.62 8.87 8.78
N PHE A 212 -4.87 8.29 9.72
CA PHE A 212 -3.85 7.29 9.43
C PHE A 212 -4.40 5.97 8.87
N ALA A 213 -5.67 5.66 9.17
CA ALA A 213 -6.36 4.52 8.57
C ALA A 213 -6.82 4.76 7.12
N SER A 214 -6.79 6.00 6.63
CA SER A 214 -7.33 6.38 5.31
C SER A 214 -6.35 7.13 4.42
N VAL A 215 -5.21 7.57 4.94
CA VAL A 215 -4.20 8.37 4.25
C VAL A 215 -2.82 7.81 4.57
N ARG A 216 -1.96 7.66 3.56
CA ARG A 216 -0.58 7.20 3.77
C ARG A 216 0.28 8.29 4.41
N CYS A 217 1.29 7.90 5.17
CA CYS A 217 2.31 8.82 5.71
C CYS A 217 2.92 9.68 4.59
N ILE A 218 3.22 9.05 3.45
CA ILE A 218 3.83 9.70 2.29
C ILE A 218 2.92 10.72 1.59
N GLU A 219 1.61 10.75 1.86
CA GLU A 219 0.73 11.80 1.29
C GLU A 219 1.04 13.18 1.88
N CYS A 220 1.56 13.21 3.11
CA CYS A 220 1.97 14.44 3.76
C CYS A 220 3.48 14.62 3.75
N HIS A 221 4.23 13.52 3.80
CA HIS A 221 5.68 13.52 3.99
C HIS A 221 6.50 13.38 2.72
N ALA A 222 5.92 13.04 1.56
CA ALA A 222 6.68 12.97 0.31
C ALA A 222 6.37 14.17 -0.59
N ARG A 223 7.40 14.69 -1.28
CA ARG A 223 7.20 15.68 -2.34
C ARG A 223 6.55 14.99 -3.55
N ILE A 224 5.37 15.47 -3.97
CA ILE A 224 4.72 14.92 -5.17
C ILE A 224 5.66 15.04 -6.37
N ASN A 225 5.73 13.96 -7.13
CA ASN A 225 6.43 13.91 -8.38
C ASN A 225 5.45 13.49 -9.49
N ASP A 226 5.21 14.38 -10.47
CA ASP A 226 4.28 14.12 -11.57
C ASP A 226 4.76 12.96 -12.46
N SER A 227 6.08 12.78 -12.54
CA SER A 227 6.76 11.77 -13.34
C SER A 227 6.72 10.37 -12.73
N LEU A 228 6.53 10.25 -11.41
CA LEU A 228 6.56 8.98 -10.69
C LEU A 228 5.17 8.57 -10.23
N MET A 229 4.94 7.26 -10.09
CA MET A 229 3.68 6.75 -9.53
C MET A 229 3.62 6.91 -8.01
N VAL A 230 4.76 6.78 -7.35
CA VAL A 230 4.92 6.98 -5.90
C VAL A 230 6.17 7.83 -5.71
N ALA A 231 6.02 8.92 -4.97
CA ALA A 231 7.13 9.81 -4.64
C ALA A 231 8.07 9.15 -3.61
N HIS A 232 9.38 9.29 -3.81
CA HIS A 232 10.40 8.74 -2.91
C HIS A 232 11.19 9.83 -2.16
N MET A 233 11.01 11.11 -2.52
CA MET A 233 11.61 12.24 -1.81
C MET A 233 10.83 12.54 -0.51
N ILE A 234 11.16 11.81 0.55
CA ILE A 234 10.63 12.04 1.90
C ILE A 234 11.23 13.34 2.47
N LEU A 235 10.37 14.24 2.90
CA LEU A 235 10.69 15.55 3.43
C LEU A 235 10.72 15.55 4.97
N PRO A 236 11.45 16.48 5.60
CA PRO A 236 11.41 16.67 7.04
C PRO A 236 10.01 17.10 7.53
N LYS A 237 9.73 16.88 8.82
CA LYS A 237 8.41 17.14 9.44
C LYS A 237 7.97 18.61 9.37
N GLU A 238 8.91 19.52 9.21
CA GLU A 238 8.68 20.96 9.04
C GLU A 238 7.99 21.26 7.70
N GLU A 239 8.30 20.49 6.67
CA GLU A 239 7.80 20.64 5.29
C GLU A 239 6.57 19.77 4.99
N ALA A 240 6.17 18.92 5.93
CA ALA A 240 4.99 18.06 5.75
C ALA A 240 3.71 18.87 5.50
N VAL A 241 2.83 18.36 4.63
CA VAL A 241 1.56 19.01 4.30
C VAL A 241 0.65 19.08 5.53
N LYS A 242 0.39 20.29 6.02
CA LYS A 242 -0.48 20.55 7.20
C LYS A 242 -1.81 21.22 6.86
N LYS A 243 -1.95 21.75 5.65
CA LYS A 243 -3.16 22.47 5.22
C LYS A 243 -4.20 21.48 4.72
N CYS A 244 -5.30 21.32 5.46
CA CYS A 244 -6.38 20.39 5.11
C CYS A 244 -6.92 20.59 3.69
N VAL A 245 -6.94 21.84 3.20
CA VAL A 245 -7.47 22.20 1.87
C VAL A 245 -6.68 21.61 0.72
N GLU A 246 -5.41 21.25 0.91
CA GLU A 246 -4.58 20.61 -0.13
C GLU A 246 -5.16 19.24 -0.51
N CYS A 247 -5.75 18.52 0.45
CA CYS A 247 -6.34 17.20 0.22
C CYS A 247 -7.88 17.24 0.12
N HIS A 248 -8.53 18.18 0.81
CA HIS A 248 -9.99 18.27 0.89
C HIS A 248 -10.62 19.25 -0.14
N SER A 249 -9.83 19.88 -1.02
CA SER A 249 -10.36 20.70 -2.11
C SER A 249 -10.64 19.87 -3.38
N SER A 250 -11.32 20.46 -4.37
CA SER A 250 -11.52 19.83 -5.67
C SER A 250 -10.20 19.56 -6.42
N ASN A 251 -9.19 20.41 -6.22
CA ASN A 251 -7.83 20.18 -6.70
C ASN A 251 -7.04 19.44 -5.63
N SER A 252 -7.43 18.19 -5.38
CA SER A 252 -6.89 17.40 -4.28
C SER A 252 -5.53 16.80 -4.64
N LEU A 253 -4.56 17.00 -3.75
CA LEU A 253 -3.26 16.33 -3.76
C LEU A 253 -3.40 14.81 -3.90
N LEU A 254 -4.42 14.23 -3.27
CA LEU A 254 -4.67 12.78 -3.26
C LEU A 254 -4.90 12.21 -4.67
N MET A 255 -5.35 13.04 -5.63
CA MET A 255 -5.52 12.61 -7.02
C MET A 255 -4.19 12.47 -7.77
N ALA A 256 -3.17 13.23 -7.37
CA ALA A 256 -1.83 13.15 -7.92
C ALA A 256 -0.95 12.11 -7.21
N SER A 257 -1.46 11.46 -6.15
CA SER A 257 -0.73 10.50 -5.33
C SER A 257 -1.55 9.25 -5.00
N LEU A 258 -2.25 9.20 -3.86
CA LEU A 258 -2.96 8.02 -3.33
C LEU A 258 -3.91 7.37 -4.36
N TYR A 259 -4.66 8.20 -5.09
CA TYR A 259 -5.64 7.77 -6.08
C TYR A 259 -5.14 7.89 -7.52
N LYS A 260 -3.84 8.17 -7.74
CA LYS A 260 -3.29 8.39 -9.09
C LYS A 260 -3.59 7.21 -10.00
N PHE A 261 -3.36 5.98 -9.54
CA PHE A 261 -3.63 4.76 -10.31
C PHE A 261 -5.13 4.56 -10.59
N GLN A 262 -5.97 4.61 -9.55
CA GLN A 262 -7.42 4.47 -9.70
C GLN A 262 -8.03 5.56 -10.59
N SER A 263 -7.45 6.76 -10.61
CA SER A 263 -7.90 7.84 -11.49
C SER A 263 -7.58 7.60 -12.96
N ILE A 264 -6.50 6.87 -13.25
CA ILE A 264 -6.11 6.47 -14.60
C ILE A 264 -7.05 5.36 -15.10
N GLU A 265 -7.35 4.37 -14.26
CA GLU A 265 -8.18 3.21 -14.64
C GLU A 265 -9.70 3.46 -14.56
N GLN A 266 -10.18 4.12 -13.51
CA GLN A 266 -11.59 4.28 -13.21
C GLN A 266 -12.09 5.68 -13.54
N ARG A 267 -12.52 5.87 -14.80
CA ARG A 267 -13.20 7.10 -15.22
C ARG A 267 -14.73 7.01 -15.02
N GLY A 268 -15.17 7.47 -13.85
CA GLY A 268 -16.42 8.25 -13.76
C GLY A 268 -17.57 7.67 -12.92
N LYS A 269 -18.03 8.48 -11.96
CA LYS A 269 -19.43 8.52 -11.49
C LYS A 269 -20.03 9.83 -12.03
N ILE A 270 -21.18 9.75 -12.72
CA ILE A 270 -21.77 10.87 -13.45
C ILE A 270 -21.89 12.12 -12.56
N GLY A 271 -21.24 13.20 -12.96
CA GLY A 271 -21.33 14.52 -12.32
C GLY A 271 -20.53 14.71 -11.03
N PHE A 272 -19.82 13.71 -10.52
CA PHE A 272 -18.96 13.85 -9.34
C PHE A 272 -17.53 14.24 -9.70
N ILE A 273 -16.99 15.24 -9.00
CA ILE A 273 -15.56 15.58 -9.01
C ILE A 273 -14.79 14.51 -8.22
N ASN A 274 -13.60 14.13 -8.68
CA ASN A 274 -12.73 13.13 -8.03
C ASN A 274 -13.43 11.81 -7.68
N ALA A 275 -14.08 11.22 -8.69
CA ALA A 275 -14.89 10.01 -8.50
C ALA A 275 -14.10 8.82 -7.91
N ALA A 276 -12.78 8.76 -8.13
CA ALA A 276 -11.91 7.74 -7.53
C ALA A 276 -11.91 7.82 -5.99
N ILE A 277 -11.87 9.03 -5.42
CA ILE A 277 -11.95 9.22 -3.96
C ILE A 277 -13.33 8.75 -3.45
N LEU A 278 -14.40 9.10 -4.17
CA LEU A 278 -15.79 8.78 -3.78
C LEU A 278 -16.08 7.28 -3.71
N ASN A 279 -15.32 6.44 -4.41
CA ASN A 279 -15.45 4.98 -4.30
C ASN A 279 -15.07 4.47 -2.91
N GLU A 280 -14.17 5.18 -2.23
CA GLU A 280 -13.66 4.80 -0.91
C GLU A 280 -14.27 5.68 0.20
N ALA A 281 -14.34 6.99 0.00
CA ALA A 281 -14.82 7.94 1.00
C ALA A 281 -15.44 9.20 0.38
N TYR A 282 -16.49 9.72 1.01
CA TYR A 282 -16.98 11.06 0.70
C TYR A 282 -16.12 12.11 1.41
N VAL A 283 -15.31 12.82 0.65
CA VAL A 283 -14.48 13.92 1.14
C VAL A 283 -15.16 15.25 0.80
N ILE A 284 -15.59 15.98 1.83
CA ILE A 284 -16.26 17.28 1.70
C ILE A 284 -15.33 18.22 0.92
N GLY A 285 -15.86 18.86 -0.13
CA GLY A 285 -15.10 19.76 -1.01
C GLY A 285 -14.48 19.04 -2.21
N ALA A 286 -13.76 17.94 -1.97
CA ALA A 286 -13.06 17.18 -3.01
C ALA A 286 -14.01 16.33 -3.89
N THR A 287 -15.12 15.85 -3.34
CA THR A 287 -16.04 14.91 -4.02
C THR A 287 -17.43 15.51 -4.31
N ARG A 288 -17.49 16.80 -4.63
CA ARG A 288 -18.77 17.49 -4.90
C ARG A 288 -19.40 17.03 -6.22
N ASN A 289 -20.73 17.00 -6.26
CA ASN A 289 -21.47 16.79 -7.50
C ASN A 289 -21.79 18.13 -8.18
N TYR A 290 -21.42 18.26 -9.45
CA TYR A 290 -21.62 19.47 -10.24
C TYR A 290 -23.11 19.85 -10.37
N TYR A 291 -23.97 18.89 -10.70
CA TYR A 291 -25.40 19.17 -10.90
C TYR A 291 -26.08 19.63 -9.61
N LEU A 292 -25.75 19.00 -8.48
CA LEU A 292 -26.27 19.41 -7.18
C LEU A 292 -25.82 20.84 -6.81
N ASN A 293 -24.60 21.22 -7.17
CA ASN A 293 -24.12 22.60 -6.97
C ASN A 293 -24.94 23.60 -7.81
N VAL A 294 -25.19 23.29 -9.08
CA VAL A 294 -25.98 24.15 -9.97
C VAL A 294 -27.42 24.28 -9.45
N VAL A 295 -28.07 23.16 -9.11
CA VAL A 295 -29.44 23.17 -8.56
C VAL A 295 -29.50 23.99 -7.27
N SER A 296 -28.51 23.85 -6.39
CA SER A 296 -28.46 24.63 -5.13
C SER A 296 -28.37 26.13 -5.39
N LEU A 297 -27.57 26.55 -6.38
CA LEU A 297 -27.47 27.96 -6.78
C LEU A 297 -28.77 28.49 -7.40
N VAL A 298 -29.43 27.68 -8.23
CA VAL A 298 -30.73 28.03 -8.83
C VAL A 298 -31.79 28.21 -7.74
N VAL A 299 -31.90 27.26 -6.81
CA VAL A 299 -32.85 27.35 -5.69
C VAL A 299 -32.57 28.58 -4.83
N PHE A 300 -31.29 28.83 -4.51
CA PHE A 300 -30.90 30.02 -3.75
C PHE A 300 -31.28 31.32 -4.47
N GLY A 301 -31.05 31.41 -5.78
CA GLY A 301 -31.46 32.55 -6.60
C GLY A 301 -32.98 32.75 -6.60
N LEU A 302 -33.75 31.67 -6.74
CA LEU A 302 -35.22 31.72 -6.71
C LEU A 302 -35.75 32.20 -5.36
N VAL A 303 -35.14 31.77 -4.24
CA VAL A 303 -35.51 32.24 -2.90
C VAL A 303 -35.25 33.75 -2.76
N LEU A 304 -34.10 34.24 -3.22
CA LEU A 304 -33.80 35.69 -3.20
C LEU A 304 -34.80 36.50 -4.04
N ILE A 305 -35.15 36.00 -5.23
CA ILE A 305 -36.17 36.62 -6.09
C ILE A 305 -37.52 36.65 -5.37
N GLY A 306 -37.92 35.55 -4.73
CA GLY A 306 -39.17 35.47 -3.96
C GLY A 306 -39.21 36.49 -2.81
N ILE A 307 -38.12 36.62 -2.05
CA ILE A 307 -37.98 37.62 -0.98
C ILE A 307 -38.06 39.04 -1.55
N PHE A 308 -37.41 39.30 -2.68
CA PHE A 308 -37.40 40.61 -3.33
C PHE A 308 -38.80 41.00 -3.82
N ILE A 309 -39.49 40.10 -4.53
CA ILE A 309 -40.88 40.30 -4.98
C ILE A 309 -41.79 40.55 -3.77
N HIS A 310 -41.70 39.73 -2.72
CA HIS A 310 -42.49 39.90 -1.51
C HIS A 310 -42.22 41.26 -0.83
N SER A 311 -40.97 41.70 -0.79
CA SER A 311 -40.58 42.99 -0.22
C SER A 311 -41.14 44.17 -1.02
N ILE A 312 -41.09 44.11 -2.35
CA ILE A 312 -41.69 45.12 -3.23
C ILE A 312 -43.20 45.20 -3.04
N LEU A 313 -43.89 44.05 -3.08
CA LEU A 313 -45.34 43.99 -2.88
C LEU A 313 -45.74 44.58 -1.53
N ARG A 314 -44.98 44.28 -0.47
CA ARG A 314 -45.19 44.85 0.86
C ARG A 314 -45.07 46.38 0.87
N ILE A 315 -44.09 46.95 0.16
CA ILE A 315 -43.91 48.42 0.08
C ILE A 315 -45.06 49.07 -0.68
N ILE A 316 -45.49 48.47 -1.80
CA ILE A 316 -46.59 48.99 -2.63
C ILE A 316 -47.90 48.99 -1.84
N ILE A 317 -48.23 47.89 -1.17
CA ILE A 317 -49.49 47.74 -0.42
C ILE A 317 -49.53 48.67 0.80
N LYS A 318 -48.39 48.95 1.45
CA LYS A 318 -48.34 49.88 2.60
C LYS A 318 -48.45 51.36 2.22
N LYS A 319 -48.36 51.68 0.93
CA LYS A 319 -48.40 53.05 0.38
C LYS A 319 -49.81 53.43 -0.13
N GLN A 320 -50.71 52.46 -0.23
CA GLN A 320 -52.16 52.66 -0.38
C GLN A 320 -52.81 52.73 1.00
#